data_AF-X0VNN4-F1
#
_entry.id   AF-X0VNN4-F1
#
_cell.length_a   1.000
_cell.length_b   1.000
_cell.length_c   1.000
_cell.angle_alpha   90.00
_cell.angle_beta   90.00
_cell.angle_gamma   90.00
#
_symmetry.space_group_name_H-M   'P 1'
#
loop_
_entity.id
_entity.type
_entity.pdbx_description
1 polymer ?
#
loop_
_entity_poly.entity_id
_entity_poly.type
_entity_poly.pdbx_seq_one_letter_code
_entity_poly.pdbx_strand_id
1 'polypeptide(L)'
;GNIAYVADYSDGLEIIDVSDPTNPALLGKFGDSYNRSYGVYVSGNIAYVADYSDGLEIIDPGLDNDDDYLTNVQEIYFYFTNVNNPDTDFDNMPDGWEASYGLNPLLNDSSDDLDVDGLLNLEEYNIGTFPDDSDSDDDNMPDGWEVSYGLNPLLDDSSDDLDVDGLLNLEEYNIGTFPDDSDSDDDNILDGEEVIEGSDGYITDPTDADSDDDGLEDGDEITYSTDPNDEDSDDDKILDGEEVVEGSDGYITNP
;
A
#
# COMPACT_ATOMS: atom_id res chain seq x y z
N GLY A 1 34.92 -13.30 -16.43
CA GLY A 1 34.11 -13.22 -15.20
C GLY A 1 34.30 -11.84 -14.64
N ASN A 2 33.26 -11.28 -14.03
CA ASN A 2 33.34 -9.99 -13.34
C ASN A 2 33.66 -10.17 -11.86
N ILE A 3 33.73 -11.41 -11.36
CA ILE A 3 34.03 -11.73 -9.97
C ILE A 3 35.43 -12.33 -9.89
N ALA A 4 36.23 -11.80 -8.96
CA ALA A 4 37.50 -12.37 -8.55
C ALA A 4 37.34 -13.04 -7.18
N TYR A 5 37.91 -14.24 -7.06
CA TYR A 5 38.00 -15.00 -5.82
C TYR A 5 39.47 -15.03 -5.40
N VAL A 6 39.79 -14.51 -4.22
CA VAL A 6 41.17 -14.35 -3.75
C VAL A 6 41.31 -15.09 -2.42
N ALA A 7 42.18 -16.10 -2.38
CA ALA A 7 42.59 -16.70 -1.12
C ALA A 7 43.73 -15.85 -0.52
N ASP A 8 43.41 -15.06 0.51
CA ASP A 8 44.34 -14.12 1.15
C ASP A 8 44.80 -14.59 2.54
N TYR A 9 45.13 -15.88 2.66
CA TYR A 9 45.73 -16.46 3.86
C TYR A 9 45.03 -16.08 5.16
N SER A 10 45.52 -15.08 5.90
CA SER A 10 44.93 -14.63 7.17
C SER A 10 43.55 -14.01 7.04
N ASP A 11 43.20 -13.53 5.86
CA ASP A 11 41.95 -12.87 5.55
C ASP A 11 40.95 -13.81 4.86
N GLY A 12 41.25 -15.11 4.78
CA GLY A 12 40.34 -16.11 4.23
C GLY A 12 40.17 -15.99 2.71
N LEU A 13 38.97 -16.26 2.22
CA LEU A 13 38.55 -16.04 0.84
C LEU A 13 37.86 -14.69 0.71
N GLU A 14 38.37 -13.82 -0.15
CA GLU A 14 37.70 -12.58 -0.55
C GLU A 14 37.01 -12.76 -1.91
N ILE A 15 35.77 -12.29 -2.00
CA ILE A 15 35.00 -12.20 -3.24
C ILE A 15 34.93 -10.74 -3.64
N ILE A 16 35.43 -10.41 -4.82
CA ILE A 16 35.61 -9.03 -5.27
C ILE A 16 34.92 -8.85 -6.62
N ASP A 17 34.05 -7.86 -6.74
CA ASP A 17 33.59 -7.38 -8.04
C ASP A 17 34.72 -6.61 -8.73
N VAL A 18 35.09 -7.10 -9.91
CA VAL A 18 36.10 -6.55 -10.80
C VAL A 18 35.48 -6.13 -12.15
N SER A 19 34.17 -5.90 -12.18
CA SER A 19 33.43 -5.36 -13.34
C SER A 19 33.99 -4.01 -13.80
N ASP A 20 34.32 -3.12 -12.87
CA ASP A 20 35.15 -1.94 -13.09
C ASP A 20 36.60 -2.21 -12.64
N PRO A 21 37.55 -2.42 -13.56
CA PRO A 21 38.93 -2.71 -13.21
C PRO A 21 39.66 -1.51 -12.56
N THR A 22 39.08 -0.30 -12.62
CA THR A 22 39.61 0.89 -11.96
C THR A 22 39.05 1.10 -10.56
N ASN A 23 37.95 0.43 -10.23
CA ASN A 23 37.31 0.48 -8.91
C ASN A 23 36.79 -0.90 -8.46
N PRO A 24 37.69 -1.86 -8.15
CA PRO A 24 37.28 -3.14 -7.59
C PRO A 24 36.57 -2.97 -6.25
N ALA A 25 35.46 -3.68 -6.04
CA ALA A 25 34.66 -3.61 -4.82
C ALA A 25 34.62 -4.98 -4.11
N LEU A 26 34.91 -5.01 -2.81
CA LEU A 26 34.75 -6.22 -2.00
C LEU A 26 33.26 -6.54 -1.86
N LEU A 27 32.83 -7.71 -2.31
CA LEU A 27 31.45 -8.20 -2.18
C LEU A 27 31.26 -9.02 -0.90
N GLY A 28 32.28 -9.74 -0.46
CA GLY A 28 32.19 -10.58 0.73
C GLY A 28 33.51 -11.23 1.10
N LYS A 29 33.58 -11.77 2.32
CA LYS A 29 34.77 -12.42 2.86
C LYS A 29 34.41 -13.66 3.67
N PHE A 30 34.86 -14.82 3.24
CA PHE A 30 34.64 -16.11 3.88
C PHE A 30 35.88 -16.53 4.67
N GLY A 31 35.69 -16.83 5.95
CA GLY A 31 36.75 -17.21 6.87
C GLY A 31 36.70 -16.40 8.17
N ASP A 32 36.83 -17.09 9.30
CA ASP A 32 36.96 -16.44 10.61
C ASP A 32 38.43 -16.09 10.90
N SER A 33 38.72 -15.55 12.10
CA SER A 33 40.09 -15.17 12.51
C SER A 33 41.08 -16.34 12.63
N TYR A 34 40.63 -17.57 12.41
CA TYR A 34 41.43 -18.80 12.50
C TYR A 34 41.55 -19.54 11.17
N ASN A 35 40.78 -19.13 10.15
CA ASN A 35 40.77 -19.73 8.84
C ASN A 35 41.88 -19.15 7.96
N ARG A 36 42.61 -20.07 7.32
CA ARG A 36 43.76 -19.76 6.48
C ARG A 36 43.54 -20.36 5.11
N SER A 37 43.02 -19.55 4.20
CA SER A 37 42.79 -19.99 2.82
C SER A 37 44.10 -19.97 2.02
N TYR A 38 44.54 -21.15 1.58
CA TYR A 38 45.80 -21.32 0.82
C TYR A 38 45.63 -21.29 -0.68
N GLY A 39 44.42 -21.54 -1.16
CA GLY A 39 44.14 -21.58 -2.58
C GLY A 39 42.65 -21.68 -2.83
N VAL A 40 42.25 -21.11 -3.95
CA VAL A 40 40.89 -21.19 -4.47
C VAL A 40 40.94 -21.74 -5.89
N TYR A 41 40.06 -22.68 -6.18
CA TYR A 41 39.78 -23.15 -7.54
C TYR A 41 38.33 -22.84 -7.83
N VAL A 42 38.04 -22.25 -8.99
CA VAL A 42 36.67 -21.89 -9.37
C VAL A 42 36.24 -22.76 -10.55
N SER A 43 35.06 -23.38 -10.45
CA SER A 43 34.44 -24.15 -11.53
C SER A 43 33.00 -23.72 -11.72
N GLY A 44 32.72 -23.00 -12.80
CA GLY A 44 31.43 -22.32 -12.96
C GLY A 44 31.30 -21.21 -11.93
N ASN A 45 30.20 -21.22 -11.16
CA ASN A 45 29.96 -20.27 -10.07
C ASN A 45 30.44 -20.77 -8.70
N ILE A 46 30.90 -22.02 -8.61
CA ILE A 46 31.30 -22.63 -7.34
C ILE A 46 32.79 -22.39 -7.10
N ALA A 47 33.14 -21.86 -5.92
CA ALA A 47 34.52 -21.72 -5.46
C ALA A 47 34.86 -22.84 -4.47
N TYR A 48 35.99 -23.50 -4.71
CA TYR A 48 36.56 -24.57 -3.90
C TYR A 48 37.78 -24.02 -3.17
N VAL A 49 37.68 -23.83 -1.85
CA VAL A 49 38.72 -23.20 -1.04
C VAL A 49 39.45 -24.25 -0.22
N ALA A 50 40.77 -24.30 -0.36
CA ALA A 50 41.63 -25.09 0.51
C ALA A 50 41.93 -24.29 1.77
N ASP A 51 41.18 -24.53 2.83
CA ASP A 51 41.36 -23.96 4.15
C ASP A 51 42.22 -24.87 5.06
N TYR A 52 43.08 -24.27 5.89
CA TYR A 52 43.93 -25.01 6.82
C TYR A 52 43.15 -25.81 7.87
N SER A 53 42.18 -25.15 8.50
CA SER A 53 41.49 -25.61 9.70
C SER A 53 40.26 -26.42 9.31
N ASP A 54 39.55 -25.96 8.28
CA ASP A 54 38.27 -26.52 7.83
C ASP A 54 38.42 -27.46 6.63
N GLY A 55 39.60 -27.52 6.00
CA GLY A 55 39.91 -28.45 4.93
C GLY A 55 39.50 -27.96 3.55
N LEU A 56 38.44 -28.53 2.95
CA LEU A 56 37.91 -28.09 1.66
C LEU A 56 36.55 -27.45 1.88
N GLU A 57 36.47 -26.16 1.66
CA GLU A 57 35.22 -25.41 1.70
C GLU A 57 34.68 -25.22 0.28
N ILE A 58 33.37 -25.34 0.12
CA ILE A 58 32.69 -25.17 -1.16
C ILE A 58 31.73 -24.01 -1.00
N ILE A 59 32.01 -22.90 -1.68
CA ILE A 59 31.18 -21.71 -1.70
C ILE A 59 30.38 -21.72 -3.00
N ASP A 60 29.07 -21.88 -2.86
CA ASP A 60 28.11 -21.69 -3.94
C ASP A 60 27.36 -20.38 -3.68
N PRO A 61 27.66 -19.29 -4.40
CA PRO A 61 27.02 -17.99 -4.19
C PRO A 61 25.55 -17.95 -4.64
N GLY A 62 25.07 -18.99 -5.33
CA GLY A 62 23.65 -19.14 -5.67
C GLY A 62 22.92 -20.14 -4.78
N LEU A 63 23.55 -20.62 -3.69
CA LEU A 63 22.88 -21.46 -2.71
C LEU A 63 21.95 -20.58 -1.89
N ASP A 64 20.68 -20.97 -1.90
CA ASP A 64 19.58 -20.48 -1.08
C ASP A 64 19.02 -21.74 -0.42
N ASN A 65 19.08 -21.82 0.90
CA ASN A 65 18.88 -23.06 1.65
C ASN A 65 17.44 -23.24 2.11
N ASP A 66 16.74 -22.14 2.35
CA ASP A 66 15.37 -22.04 2.81
C ASP A 66 14.41 -21.53 1.73
N ASP A 67 14.92 -21.25 0.53
CA ASP A 67 14.17 -20.89 -0.67
C ASP A 67 13.35 -19.59 -0.47
N ASP A 68 13.92 -18.60 0.22
CA ASP A 68 13.29 -17.31 0.53
C ASP A 68 13.69 -16.16 -0.40
N TYR A 69 14.50 -16.45 -1.43
CA TYR A 69 15.09 -15.53 -2.39
C TYR A 69 16.30 -14.72 -1.89
N LEU A 70 16.79 -14.97 -0.67
CA LEU A 70 18.13 -14.61 -0.25
C LEU A 70 19.06 -15.80 -0.37
N THR A 71 20.17 -15.59 -1.06
CA THR A 71 21.25 -16.58 -1.03
C THR A 71 21.89 -16.60 0.37
N ASN A 72 22.42 -17.74 0.81
CA ASN A 72 23.16 -17.86 2.05
C ASN A 72 24.28 -16.81 2.19
N VAL A 73 24.84 -16.36 1.05
CA VAL A 73 25.84 -15.28 1.03
C VAL A 73 25.21 -13.93 1.36
N GLN A 74 24.04 -13.63 0.81
CA GLN A 74 23.28 -12.42 1.16
C GLN A 74 22.89 -12.42 2.64
N GLU A 75 22.36 -13.53 3.12
CA GLU A 75 21.95 -13.69 4.52
C GLU A 75 23.13 -13.51 5.47
N ILE A 76 24.27 -14.17 5.25
CA ILE A 76 25.41 -14.08 6.20
C ILE A 76 26.08 -12.70 6.21
N TYR A 77 26.16 -12.02 5.05
CA TYR A 77 27.02 -10.84 4.89
C TYR A 77 26.27 -9.51 4.77
N PHE A 78 25.00 -9.52 4.41
CA PHE A 78 24.23 -8.30 4.13
C PHE A 78 23.04 -8.15 5.06
N TYR A 79 22.21 -9.19 5.18
CA TYR A 79 20.94 -9.13 5.93
C TYR A 79 21.07 -9.69 7.35
N PHE A 80 22.08 -10.52 7.62
CA PHE A 80 22.34 -11.19 8.90
C PHE A 80 21.20 -12.11 9.38
N THR A 81 20.44 -12.66 8.44
CA THR A 81 19.34 -13.61 8.64
C THR A 81 19.83 -15.05 8.74
N ASN A 82 18.93 -15.98 9.05
CA ASN A 82 19.27 -17.38 9.29
C ASN A 82 19.04 -18.25 8.05
N VAL A 83 20.17 -18.71 7.48
CA VAL A 83 20.29 -19.57 6.28
C VAL A 83 19.57 -20.92 6.25
N ASN A 84 18.65 -21.20 7.16
CA ASN A 84 17.78 -22.37 7.11
C ASN A 84 16.38 -22.05 7.65
N ASN A 85 16.03 -20.79 7.73
CA ASN A 85 14.78 -20.29 8.24
C ASN A 85 14.34 -19.06 7.42
N PRO A 86 13.35 -19.21 6.53
CA PRO A 86 12.98 -18.18 5.56
C PRO A 86 12.31 -16.94 6.17
N ASP A 87 12.14 -16.88 7.49
CA ASP A 87 11.42 -15.86 8.26
C ASP A 87 12.12 -15.79 9.64
N THR A 88 13.16 -14.97 9.73
CA THR A 88 14.12 -14.93 10.84
C THR A 88 13.51 -14.37 12.12
N ASP A 89 12.59 -13.43 12.02
CA ASP A 89 11.96 -12.79 13.19
C ASP A 89 10.57 -13.34 13.54
N PHE A 90 10.03 -14.24 12.71
CA PHE A 90 8.78 -14.97 12.89
C PHE A 90 7.53 -14.08 12.84
N ASP A 91 7.53 -13.07 11.98
CA ASP A 91 6.37 -12.20 11.76
C ASP A 91 5.47 -12.60 10.57
N ASN A 92 5.82 -13.70 9.91
CA ASN A 92 5.16 -14.29 8.74
C ASN A 92 5.46 -13.61 7.40
N MET A 93 6.40 -12.67 7.34
CA MET A 93 6.98 -12.17 6.11
C MET A 93 8.33 -12.88 5.85
N PRO A 94 8.62 -13.33 4.62
CA PRO A 94 9.92 -13.95 4.35
C PRO A 94 11.06 -12.94 4.30
N ASP A 95 12.25 -13.33 4.80
CA ASP A 95 13.39 -12.42 4.90
C ASP A 95 13.77 -11.80 3.54
N GLY A 96 13.72 -12.62 2.48
CA GLY A 96 14.00 -12.15 1.12
C GLY A 96 12.92 -11.30 0.48
N TRP A 97 11.66 -11.46 0.89
CA TRP A 97 10.59 -10.55 0.49
C TRP A 97 10.77 -9.19 1.17
N GLU A 98 10.98 -9.17 2.49
CA GLU A 98 11.22 -7.95 3.25
C GLU A 98 12.44 -7.19 2.72
N ALA A 99 13.53 -7.91 2.47
CA ALA A 99 14.75 -7.37 1.87
C ALA A 99 14.54 -6.72 0.49
N SER A 100 13.54 -7.18 -0.27
CA SER A 100 13.25 -6.66 -1.60
C SER A 100 12.48 -5.33 -1.58
N TYR A 101 11.71 -5.10 -0.52
CA TYR A 101 10.92 -3.88 -0.30
C TYR A 101 11.52 -2.95 0.76
N GLY A 102 12.70 -3.28 1.30
CA GLY A 102 13.41 -2.43 2.26
C GLY A 102 12.89 -2.49 3.70
N LEU A 103 12.06 -3.49 4.01
CA LEU A 103 11.68 -3.86 5.37
C LEU A 103 12.83 -4.55 6.11
N ASN A 104 12.67 -4.81 7.40
CA ASN A 104 13.75 -5.30 8.25
C ASN A 104 13.52 -6.76 8.71
N PRO A 105 14.19 -7.75 8.08
CA PRO A 105 14.00 -9.19 8.34
C PRO A 105 14.53 -9.69 9.70
N LEU A 106 14.88 -8.77 10.59
CA LEU A 106 15.36 -9.05 11.95
C LEU A 106 14.43 -8.45 13.02
N LEU A 107 13.34 -7.80 12.62
CA LEU A 107 12.41 -7.12 13.48
C LEU A 107 11.00 -7.30 12.95
N ASN A 108 10.13 -7.89 13.76
CA ASN A 108 8.71 -7.92 13.48
C ASN A 108 8.17 -6.49 13.27
N ASP A 109 8.00 -6.13 12.01
CA ASP A 109 7.42 -4.90 11.48
C ASP A 109 6.17 -5.21 10.62
N SER A 110 5.66 -6.44 10.70
CA SER A 110 4.37 -6.89 10.12
C SER A 110 3.16 -5.99 10.39
N SER A 111 3.18 -5.20 11.46
CA SER A 111 2.12 -4.26 11.83
C SER A 111 2.46 -2.80 11.58
N ASP A 112 3.61 -2.53 10.98
CA ASP A 112 3.95 -1.21 10.46
C ASP A 112 3.29 -1.05 9.07
N ASP A 113 3.27 0.19 8.61
CA ASP A 113 2.66 0.66 7.36
C ASP A 113 3.70 1.61 6.75
N LEU A 114 4.45 1.10 5.77
CA LEU A 114 5.70 1.70 5.32
C LEU A 114 5.45 2.88 4.36
N ASP A 115 4.44 2.80 3.49
CA ASP A 115 4.07 3.84 2.53
C ASP A 115 2.92 4.76 3.01
N VAL A 116 2.26 4.41 4.11
CA VAL A 116 1.24 5.20 4.81
C VAL A 116 -0.06 5.32 4.02
N ASP A 117 -0.46 4.23 3.37
CA ASP A 117 -1.71 4.13 2.61
C ASP A 117 -2.88 3.56 3.44
N GLY A 118 -2.60 3.03 4.64
CA GLY A 118 -3.56 2.43 5.55
C GLY A 118 -3.62 0.89 5.52
N LEU A 119 -2.79 0.24 4.71
CA LEU A 119 -2.62 -1.21 4.62
C LEU A 119 -1.32 -1.61 5.34
N LEU A 120 -1.34 -2.67 6.15
CA LEU A 120 -0.15 -3.08 6.90
C LEU A 120 0.80 -3.92 6.04
N ASN A 121 2.12 -3.86 6.29
CA ASN A 121 3.14 -4.62 5.55
C ASN A 121 2.77 -6.11 5.36
N LEU A 122 2.27 -6.78 6.41
CA LEU A 122 1.87 -8.18 6.34
C LEU A 122 0.57 -8.37 5.53
N GLU A 123 -0.36 -7.43 5.59
CA GLU A 123 -1.59 -7.48 4.79
C GLU A 123 -1.24 -7.37 3.30
N GLU A 124 -0.32 -6.48 2.96
CA GLU A 124 0.20 -6.31 1.60
C GLU A 124 0.88 -7.56 1.07
N TYR A 125 1.77 -8.16 1.86
CA TYR A 125 2.36 -9.46 1.53
C TYR A 125 1.30 -10.53 1.21
N ASN A 126 0.19 -10.54 1.96
CA ASN A 126 -0.87 -11.53 1.81
C ASN A 126 -1.76 -11.30 0.58
N ILE A 127 -1.98 -10.04 0.18
CA ILE A 127 -2.84 -9.70 -0.96
C ILE A 127 -2.06 -9.48 -2.26
N GLY A 128 -0.76 -9.23 -2.17
CA GLY A 128 0.16 -9.09 -3.30
C GLY A 128 0.41 -7.66 -3.76
N THR A 129 0.02 -6.66 -2.96
CA THR A 129 0.43 -5.25 -3.10
C THR A 129 1.85 -5.04 -2.58
N PHE A 130 2.33 -3.79 -2.56
CA PHE A 130 3.73 -3.47 -2.31
C PHE A 130 3.91 -2.48 -1.15
N PRO A 131 4.60 -2.86 -0.04
CA PRO A 131 4.71 -2.01 1.15
C PRO A 131 5.48 -0.71 0.97
N ASP A 132 6.13 -0.51 -0.17
CA ASP A 132 6.82 0.72 -0.51
C ASP A 132 6.12 1.52 -1.62
N ASP A 133 4.89 1.15 -1.99
CA ASP A 133 4.12 1.74 -3.08
C ASP A 133 2.62 1.80 -2.76
N SER A 134 2.14 2.99 -2.41
CA SER A 134 0.77 3.21 -1.91
C SER A 134 -0.35 3.01 -2.93
N ASP A 135 -0.02 2.73 -4.19
CA ASP A 135 -0.92 2.64 -5.35
C ASP A 135 -0.33 1.62 -6.32
N SER A 136 -0.59 0.34 -6.05
CA SER A 136 0.07 -0.81 -6.68
C SER A 136 -0.27 -0.98 -8.17
N ASP A 137 -1.37 -0.40 -8.64
CA ASP A 137 -1.81 -0.47 -10.03
C ASP A 137 -1.77 0.86 -10.81
N ASP A 138 -1.27 1.93 -10.17
CA ASP A 138 -1.08 3.28 -10.71
C ASP A 138 -2.40 3.96 -11.16
N ASP A 139 -3.54 3.64 -10.54
CA ASP A 139 -4.85 4.18 -10.92
C ASP A 139 -5.29 5.45 -10.15
N ASN A 140 -4.44 5.91 -9.23
CA ASN A 140 -4.59 7.07 -8.34
C ASN A 140 -5.54 6.85 -7.15
N MET A 141 -5.94 5.61 -6.85
CA MET A 141 -6.58 5.23 -5.59
C MET A 141 -5.55 4.47 -4.72
N PRO A 142 -5.46 4.75 -3.41
CA PRO A 142 -4.51 4.02 -2.57
C PRO A 142 -4.96 2.59 -2.24
N ASP A 143 -4.02 1.64 -2.16
CA ASP A 143 -4.37 0.22 -1.95
C ASP A 143 -5.18 0.02 -0.67
N GLY A 144 -4.76 0.66 0.42
CA GLY A 144 -5.47 0.64 1.71
C GLY A 144 -6.90 1.19 1.64
N TRP A 145 -7.14 2.20 0.81
CA TRP A 145 -8.49 2.75 0.57
C TRP A 145 -9.33 1.75 -0.22
N GLU A 146 -8.81 1.24 -1.33
CA GLU A 146 -9.52 0.26 -2.17
C GLU A 146 -9.92 -0.99 -1.40
N VAL A 147 -9.00 -1.55 -0.61
CA VAL A 147 -9.28 -2.72 0.24
C VAL A 147 -10.38 -2.42 1.26
N SER A 148 -10.44 -1.20 1.80
CA SER A 148 -11.44 -0.83 2.79
C SER A 148 -12.87 -0.77 2.22
N TYR A 149 -13.00 -0.46 0.92
CA TYR A 149 -14.27 -0.41 0.18
C TYR A 149 -14.51 -1.63 -0.72
N GLY A 150 -13.63 -2.63 -0.69
CA GLY A 150 -13.79 -3.88 -1.42
C GLY A 150 -13.49 -3.80 -2.93
N LEU A 151 -12.78 -2.75 -3.34
CA LEU A 151 -12.16 -2.63 -4.67
C LEU A 151 -10.90 -3.49 -4.77
N ASN A 152 -10.26 -3.50 -5.94
CA ASN A 152 -9.13 -4.38 -6.20
C ASN A 152 -7.83 -3.60 -6.50
N PRO A 153 -6.89 -3.51 -5.53
CA PRO A 153 -5.66 -2.69 -5.63
C PRO A 153 -4.58 -3.22 -6.58
N LEU A 154 -4.94 -4.13 -7.47
CA LEU A 154 -4.05 -4.76 -8.44
C LEU A 154 -4.62 -4.65 -9.87
N LEU A 155 -5.67 -3.85 -10.04
CA LEU A 155 -6.37 -3.64 -11.29
C LEU A 155 -7.05 -2.27 -11.29
N ASP A 156 -6.56 -1.38 -12.17
CA ASP A 156 -7.22 -0.12 -12.53
C ASP A 156 -8.74 -0.31 -12.75
N ASP A 157 -9.48 -0.03 -11.69
CA ASP A 157 -10.94 -0.03 -11.60
C ASP A 157 -11.48 1.36 -11.25
N SER A 158 -10.60 2.38 -11.24
CA SER A 158 -10.89 3.82 -11.13
C SER A 158 -12.06 4.35 -11.98
N SER A 159 -12.39 3.67 -13.07
CA SER A 159 -13.46 4.03 -14.02
C SER A 159 -14.70 3.14 -13.98
N ASP A 160 -14.72 2.20 -13.04
CA ASP A 160 -15.93 1.48 -12.67
C ASP A 160 -16.76 2.33 -11.69
N ASP A 161 -18.01 1.91 -11.51
CA ASP A 161 -19.07 2.56 -10.72
C ASP A 161 -19.71 1.41 -9.95
N LEU A 162 -19.25 1.21 -8.71
CA LEU A 162 -19.47 -0.02 -7.96
C LEU A 162 -20.91 -0.12 -7.41
N ASP A 163 -21.49 0.98 -6.96
CA ASP A 163 -22.84 1.06 -6.40
C ASP A 163 -23.93 1.49 -7.41
N VAL A 164 -23.53 2.01 -8.57
CA VAL A 164 -24.39 2.41 -9.70
C VAL A 164 -25.20 3.68 -9.41
N ASP A 165 -24.61 4.63 -8.70
CA ASP A 165 -25.18 5.95 -8.43
C ASP A 165 -24.89 6.99 -9.54
N GLY A 166 -23.86 6.73 -10.35
CA GLY A 166 -23.41 7.57 -11.46
C GLY A 166 -22.08 8.29 -11.24
N LEU A 167 -21.46 8.15 -10.07
CA LEU A 167 -20.07 8.49 -9.79
C LEU A 167 -19.15 7.30 -10.08
N LEU A 168 -17.91 7.60 -10.46
CA LEU A 168 -16.87 6.58 -10.63
C LEU A 168 -16.09 6.43 -9.32
N ASN A 169 -15.54 5.24 -9.05
CA ASN A 169 -14.75 4.96 -7.84
C ASN A 169 -13.70 6.05 -7.53
N LEU A 170 -12.96 6.50 -8.56
CA LEU A 170 -11.95 7.54 -8.40
C LEU A 170 -12.57 8.92 -8.14
N GLU A 171 -13.74 9.23 -8.72
CA GLU A 171 -14.45 10.48 -8.44
C GLU A 171 -14.88 10.53 -6.98
N GLU A 172 -15.37 9.41 -6.45
CA GLU A 172 -15.79 9.26 -5.05
C GLU A 172 -14.62 9.43 -4.08
N TYR A 173 -13.49 8.75 -4.34
CA TYR A 173 -12.25 8.97 -3.58
C TYR A 173 -11.86 10.46 -3.51
N ASN A 174 -12.04 11.20 -4.61
CA ASN A 174 -11.65 12.60 -4.70
C ASN A 174 -12.61 13.56 -3.97
N ILE A 175 -13.89 13.21 -3.84
CA ILE A 175 -14.91 14.05 -3.18
C ILE A 175 -15.20 13.62 -1.75
N GLY A 176 -14.79 12.40 -1.36
CA GLY A 176 -14.93 11.89 0.01
C GLY A 176 -16.22 11.10 0.26
N THR A 177 -16.90 10.66 -0.81
CA THR A 177 -18.02 9.72 -0.78
C THR A 177 -17.51 8.27 -0.83
N PHE A 178 -18.41 7.30 -0.89
CA PHE A 178 -18.08 5.88 -0.71
C PHE A 178 -18.50 5.02 -1.91
N PRO A 179 -17.57 4.32 -2.60
CA PRO A 179 -17.90 3.54 -3.81
C PRO A 179 -18.83 2.35 -3.60
N ASP A 180 -19.09 1.96 -2.35
CA ASP A 180 -20.05 0.92 -2.01
C ASP A 180 -21.35 1.44 -1.41
N ASP A 181 -21.57 2.77 -1.39
CA ASP A 181 -22.72 3.43 -0.79
C ASP A 181 -23.22 4.62 -1.62
N SER A 182 -24.38 4.44 -2.27
CA SER A 182 -24.90 5.37 -3.29
C SER A 182 -25.50 6.67 -2.74
N ASP A 183 -25.46 6.87 -1.43
CA ASP A 183 -26.13 7.92 -0.65
C ASP A 183 -25.34 8.06 0.66
N SER A 184 -24.18 8.72 0.57
CA SER A 184 -23.12 8.71 1.58
C SER A 184 -23.50 9.41 2.90
N ASP A 185 -24.45 10.33 2.86
CA ASP A 185 -24.95 11.07 4.02
C ASP A 185 -26.38 10.68 4.47
N ASP A 186 -26.98 9.68 3.80
CA ASP A 186 -28.27 9.06 4.11
C ASP A 186 -29.49 10.02 3.99
N ASP A 187 -29.42 11.03 3.13
CA ASP A 187 -30.46 12.06 2.97
C ASP A 187 -31.55 11.72 1.92
N ASN A 188 -31.38 10.59 1.21
CA ASN A 188 -32.22 10.07 0.12
C ASN A 188 -32.01 10.70 -1.26
N ILE A 189 -30.95 11.49 -1.45
CA ILE A 189 -30.40 11.88 -2.75
C ILE A 189 -29.21 10.94 -3.05
N LEU A 190 -28.92 10.69 -4.33
CA LEU A 190 -27.75 9.89 -4.70
C LEU A 190 -26.54 10.80 -4.82
N ASP A 191 -25.36 10.38 -4.37
CA ASP A 191 -24.13 11.20 -4.43
C ASP A 191 -23.88 11.74 -5.86
N GLY A 192 -24.07 10.87 -6.86
CA GLY A 192 -23.97 11.22 -8.27
C GLY A 192 -25.03 12.19 -8.79
N GLU A 193 -26.19 12.32 -8.15
CA GLU A 193 -27.17 13.38 -8.42
C GLU A 193 -26.75 14.71 -7.77
N GLU A 194 -26.07 14.69 -6.64
CA GLU A 194 -25.72 15.91 -5.90
C GLU A 194 -24.58 16.69 -6.55
N VAL A 195 -23.66 16.01 -7.24
CA VAL A 195 -22.53 16.66 -7.90
C VAL A 195 -22.84 17.23 -9.30
N ILE A 196 -23.98 16.87 -9.90
CA ILE A 196 -24.43 17.34 -11.21
C ILE A 196 -25.92 17.65 -11.21
N GLU A 197 -26.33 18.82 -11.74
CA GLU A 197 -27.74 19.23 -11.78
C GLU A 197 -28.67 18.08 -12.22
N GLY A 198 -29.40 17.55 -11.24
CA GLY A 198 -30.17 16.32 -11.30
C GLY A 198 -31.52 16.43 -12.00
N SER A 199 -32.45 15.55 -11.62
CA SER A 199 -33.84 15.65 -12.10
C SER A 199 -34.62 16.75 -11.38
N ASP A 200 -34.22 17.07 -10.16
CA ASP A 200 -34.76 18.14 -9.31
C ASP A 200 -34.24 19.54 -9.71
N GLY A 201 -33.02 19.63 -10.24
CA GLY A 201 -32.36 20.88 -10.61
C GLY A 201 -31.44 21.46 -9.52
N TYR A 202 -31.15 20.71 -8.47
CA TYR A 202 -30.28 21.15 -7.38
C TYR A 202 -28.90 20.45 -7.45
N ILE A 203 -27.94 21.03 -6.74
CA ILE A 203 -26.58 20.52 -6.53
C ILE A 203 -26.30 20.80 -5.06
N THR A 204 -26.11 19.75 -4.28
CA THR A 204 -25.89 19.75 -2.82
C THR A 204 -24.51 19.12 -2.51
N ASP A 205 -24.14 19.02 -1.24
CA ASP A 205 -22.89 18.36 -0.83
C ASP A 205 -23.20 16.90 -0.42
N PRO A 206 -22.72 15.88 -1.15
CA PRO A 206 -23.03 14.47 -0.89
C PRO A 206 -22.43 13.90 0.41
N THR A 207 -21.91 14.77 1.25
CA THR A 207 -21.35 14.43 2.55
C THR A 207 -22.02 15.21 3.68
N ASP A 208 -23.08 15.96 3.37
CA ASP A 208 -23.77 16.87 4.28
C ASP A 208 -25.28 16.93 3.98
N ALA A 209 -26.04 16.08 4.67
CA ALA A 209 -27.48 15.87 4.46
C ALA A 209 -28.39 17.11 4.63
N ASP A 210 -27.86 18.27 5.06
CA ASP A 210 -28.58 19.53 5.32
C ASP A 210 -27.67 20.67 4.85
N SER A 211 -27.66 20.92 3.54
CA SER A 211 -26.68 21.77 2.85
C SER A 211 -26.71 23.24 3.28
N ASP A 212 -27.82 23.72 3.83
CA ASP A 212 -27.99 25.09 4.29
C ASP A 212 -28.11 25.27 5.83
N ASP A 213 -28.02 24.17 6.58
CA ASP A 213 -28.05 24.09 8.04
C ASP A 213 -29.37 24.60 8.68
N ASP A 214 -30.50 24.53 7.98
CA ASP A 214 -31.79 25.03 8.48
C ASP A 214 -32.55 24.01 9.36
N GLY A 215 -32.14 22.75 9.33
CA GLY A 215 -32.70 21.64 10.08
C GLY A 215 -33.69 20.77 9.29
N LEU A 216 -33.77 20.92 7.97
CA LEU A 216 -34.46 20.06 7.01
C LEU A 216 -33.42 19.39 6.11
N GLU A 217 -33.52 18.07 5.90
CA GLU A 217 -32.57 17.35 5.04
C GLU A 217 -32.84 17.66 3.55
N ASP A 218 -31.82 17.72 2.69
CA ASP A 218 -31.96 18.17 1.30
C ASP A 218 -32.98 17.33 0.51
N GLY A 219 -32.97 16.01 0.71
CA GLY A 219 -33.97 15.10 0.15
C GLY A 219 -35.41 15.37 0.62
N ASP A 220 -35.59 15.82 1.87
CA ASP A 220 -36.88 16.25 2.41
C ASP A 220 -37.31 17.59 1.80
N GLU A 221 -36.38 18.51 1.57
CA GLU A 221 -36.63 19.81 0.93
C GLU A 221 -37.19 19.67 -0.48
N ILE A 222 -36.58 18.80 -1.29
CA ILE A 222 -37.10 18.47 -2.63
C ILE A 222 -38.54 17.95 -2.53
N THR A 223 -38.85 17.16 -1.51
CA THR A 223 -40.19 16.63 -1.26
C THR A 223 -41.19 17.72 -0.87
N TYR A 224 -40.75 18.71 -0.09
CA TYR A 224 -41.56 19.85 0.35
C TYR A 224 -41.58 21.01 -0.65
N SER A 225 -40.76 20.94 -1.71
CA SER A 225 -40.59 21.97 -2.73
C SER A 225 -39.95 23.26 -2.22
N THR A 226 -39.02 23.14 -1.27
CA THR A 226 -38.08 24.18 -0.84
C THR A 226 -36.78 24.05 -1.65
N ASP A 227 -35.84 24.97 -1.47
CA ASP A 227 -34.54 25.00 -2.13
C ASP A 227 -33.47 24.55 -1.12
N PRO A 228 -32.82 23.38 -1.29
CA PRO A 228 -31.85 22.83 -0.33
C PRO A 228 -30.56 23.65 -0.15
N ASN A 229 -30.52 24.85 -0.72
CA ASN A 229 -29.40 25.76 -0.62
C ASN A 229 -29.84 27.15 -0.09
N ASP A 230 -31.07 27.27 0.43
CA ASP A 230 -31.66 28.54 0.87
C ASP A 230 -32.56 28.37 2.11
N GLU A 231 -31.99 28.71 3.28
CA GLU A 231 -32.57 28.52 4.62
C GLU A 231 -34.00 29.08 4.85
N ASP A 232 -34.55 29.85 3.89
CA ASP A 232 -35.85 30.54 3.94
C ASP A 232 -36.36 30.73 2.49
N SER A 233 -36.75 29.64 1.84
CA SER A 233 -37.09 29.57 0.40
C SER A 233 -38.12 30.61 -0.09
N ASP A 234 -39.01 31.08 0.78
CA ASP A 234 -40.05 32.07 0.43
C ASP A 234 -39.84 33.47 1.04
N ASP A 235 -38.67 33.72 1.65
CA ASP A 235 -38.22 35.00 2.20
C ASP A 235 -39.15 35.57 3.31
N ASP A 236 -39.89 34.72 4.05
CA ASP A 236 -40.86 35.13 5.07
C ASP A 236 -40.25 35.32 6.48
N LYS A 237 -39.01 34.84 6.67
CA LYS A 237 -38.18 34.83 7.89
C LYS A 237 -38.51 33.71 8.88
N ILE A 238 -39.10 32.64 8.41
CA ILE A 238 -39.22 31.37 9.12
C ILE A 238 -38.40 30.38 8.29
N LEU A 239 -37.53 29.62 8.94
CA LEU A 239 -36.71 28.63 8.22
C LEU A 239 -37.59 27.49 7.72
N ASP A 240 -37.27 26.90 6.57
CA ASP A 240 -38.03 25.82 5.95
C ASP A 240 -38.15 24.62 6.92
N GLY A 241 -37.07 24.26 7.61
CA GLY A 241 -37.06 23.27 8.69
C GLY A 241 -37.96 23.62 9.89
N GLU A 242 -38.12 24.91 10.23
CA GLU A 242 -39.09 25.34 11.25
C GLU A 242 -40.55 25.19 10.77
N GLU A 243 -40.81 25.45 9.48
CA GLU A 243 -42.15 25.39 8.89
C GLU A 243 -42.71 23.97 8.83
N VAL A 244 -41.88 23.03 8.40
CA VAL A 244 -42.24 21.62 8.22
C VAL A 244 -42.52 20.95 9.58
N VAL A 245 -41.71 21.24 10.61
CA VAL A 245 -41.83 20.61 11.94
C VAL A 245 -43.05 21.10 12.72
N GLU A 246 -43.40 22.39 12.64
CA GLU A 246 -44.53 22.93 13.40
C GLU A 246 -45.90 22.75 12.70
N GLY A 247 -45.93 22.36 11.42
CA GLY A 247 -47.17 22.32 10.63
C GLY A 247 -47.88 23.67 10.65
N SER A 248 -47.09 24.75 10.68
CA SER A 248 -47.47 26.08 11.18
C SER A 248 -48.40 26.83 10.26
N ASP A 249 -48.50 26.46 8.97
CA ASP A 249 -49.26 27.27 8.04
C ASP A 249 -49.94 26.48 6.88
N GLY A 250 -49.43 25.30 6.53
CA GLY A 250 -49.93 24.49 5.42
C GLY A 250 -49.61 25.07 4.03
N TYR A 251 -48.62 25.96 3.92
CA TYR A 251 -48.12 26.54 2.68
C TYR A 251 -46.61 26.75 2.72
N ILE A 252 -45.83 25.67 2.56
CA ILE A 252 -44.35 25.64 2.50
C ILE A 252 -43.76 26.45 1.31
N THR A 253 -44.56 27.27 0.61
CA THR A 253 -44.15 27.89 -0.67
C THR A 253 -44.94 29.17 -1.02
N ASN A 254 -45.28 30.08 -0.08
CA ASN A 254 -46.13 31.22 -0.45
C ASN A 254 -45.68 32.61 0.04
N PRO A 255 -45.42 33.54 -0.90
CA PRO A 255 -44.58 34.74 -0.75
C PRO A 255 -45.20 35.92 0.01
#